data_AF-A0A321L8S0-F1
#
_entry.id   AF-A0A321L8S0-F1
#
_cell.length_a   1.000
_cell.length_b   1.000
_cell.length_c   1.000
_cell.angle_alpha   90.00
_cell.angle_beta   90.00
_cell.angle_gamma   90.00
#
_symmetry.space_group_name_H-M   'P 1'
#
loop_
_entity.id
_entity.type
_entity.pdbx_description
1 polymer ?
#
loop_
_entity_poly.entity_id
_entity_poly.type
_entity_poly.pdbx_seq_one_letter_code
_entity_poly.pdbx_strand_id
1 'polypeptide(L)'
;MAKQIVFGENSRRSILSGVNQLADAVKVTLGPKGRNVVIEKKFGSPTITKDGVTVAKEIELEDRLENTGAQMVREVASKTSDVAGDGTTTATVLAQAIFREGVKTVAAGASPMALKRGIDKAVEKVVAEIQRLSKP
;
A
#
# COMPACT_ATOMS: atom_id res chain seq x y z
N MET A 1 1.83 -27.86 8.15
CA MET A 1 3.08 -27.06 8.23
C MET A 1 3.14 -26.37 9.59
N ALA A 2 4.32 -26.34 10.22
CA ALA A 2 4.52 -25.59 11.47
C ALA A 2 4.48 -24.07 11.20
N LYS A 3 4.05 -23.28 12.20
CA LYS A 3 3.98 -21.81 12.09
C LYS A 3 5.36 -21.20 12.32
N GLN A 4 5.76 -20.26 11.47
CA GLN A 4 6.93 -19.41 11.70
C GLN A 4 6.52 -18.18 12.51
N ILE A 5 7.27 -17.89 13.56
CA ILE A 5 7.03 -16.72 14.43
C ILE A 5 8.25 -15.81 14.33
N VAL A 6 8.03 -14.56 13.93
CA VAL A 6 9.07 -13.53 13.77
C VAL A 6 8.71 -12.30 14.59
N PHE A 7 9.73 -11.58 15.06
CA PHE A 7 9.56 -10.45 15.95
C PHE A 7 10.45 -9.27 15.56
N GLY A 8 10.13 -8.11 16.15
CA GLY A 8 11.01 -6.94 16.13
C GLY A 8 11.28 -6.38 14.75
N GLU A 9 12.52 -5.96 14.52
CA GLU A 9 12.94 -5.27 13.30
C GLU A 9 12.90 -6.18 12.06
N ASN A 10 13.29 -7.45 12.20
CA ASN A 10 13.28 -8.42 11.10
C ASN A 10 11.87 -8.57 10.51
N SER A 11 10.85 -8.68 11.37
CA SER A 11 9.45 -8.74 10.93
C SER A 11 9.03 -7.46 10.19
N ARG A 12 9.35 -6.27 10.74
CA ARG A 12 9.01 -4.99 10.10
C ARG A 12 9.70 -4.80 8.75
N ARG A 13 10.95 -5.24 8.62
CA ARG A 13 11.73 -5.15 7.38
C ARG A 13 11.13 -6.02 6.27
N SER A 14 10.78 -7.27 6.57
CA SER A 14 10.11 -8.15 5.59
C SER A 14 8.75 -7.60 5.16
N ILE A 15 7.95 -7.11 6.12
CA ILE A 15 6.67 -6.46 5.80
C ILE A 15 6.89 -5.24 4.89
N LEU A 16 7.85 -4.37 5.23
CA LEU A 16 8.18 -3.19 4.43
C LEU A 16 8.64 -3.56 3.02
N SER A 17 9.41 -4.64 2.86
CA SER A 17 9.79 -5.16 1.55
C SER A 17 8.57 -5.49 0.70
N GLY A 18 7.62 -6.24 1.25
CA GLY A 18 6.38 -6.58 0.56
C GLY A 18 5.49 -5.39 0.22
N VAL A 19 5.36 -4.44 1.16
CA VAL A 19 4.68 -3.15 0.92
C VAL A 19 5.31 -2.41 -0.26
N ASN A 20 6.64 -2.34 -0.32
CA ASN A 20 7.34 -1.66 -1.39
C ASN A 20 7.15 -2.36 -2.73
N GLN A 21 7.26 -3.69 -2.79
CA GLN A 21 7.08 -4.45 -4.03
C GLN A 21 5.70 -4.21 -4.65
N LEU A 22 4.64 -4.28 -3.83
CA LEU A 22 3.28 -3.99 -4.31
C LEU A 22 3.13 -2.53 -4.74
N ALA A 23 3.53 -1.59 -3.88
CA ALA A 23 3.34 -0.18 -4.16
C ALA A 23 4.17 0.31 -5.35
N ASP A 24 5.37 -0.22 -5.55
CA ASP A 24 6.25 0.15 -6.66
C ASP A 24 5.70 -0.34 -8.00
N ALA A 25 5.03 -1.48 -8.03
CA ALA A 25 4.34 -1.98 -9.22
C ALA A 25 3.06 -1.18 -9.52
N VAL A 26 2.32 -0.75 -8.50
CA VAL A 26 1.06 -0.01 -8.67
C VAL A 26 1.31 1.46 -9.02
N LYS A 27 2.28 2.13 -8.36
CA LYS A 27 2.48 3.58 -8.48
C LYS A 27 2.90 4.04 -9.88
N VAL A 28 3.47 3.16 -10.71
CA VAL A 28 3.85 3.52 -12.08
C VAL A 28 2.64 3.85 -12.95
N THR A 29 1.44 3.42 -12.56
CA THR A 29 0.21 3.69 -13.29
C THR A 29 -0.45 5.01 -12.90
N LEU A 30 0.08 5.73 -11.90
CA LEU A 30 -0.54 6.93 -11.35
C LEU A 30 -0.56 8.10 -12.34
N GLY A 31 -1.74 8.72 -12.49
CA GLY A 31 -1.92 10.00 -13.16
C GLY A 31 -1.97 9.91 -14.70
N PRO A 32 -2.09 11.06 -15.39
CA PRO A 32 -2.30 11.11 -16.84
C PRO A 32 -1.11 10.58 -17.65
N LYS A 33 0.09 10.56 -17.04
CA LYS A 33 1.31 9.99 -17.62
C LYS A 33 1.66 8.62 -17.05
N GLY A 34 0.69 7.93 -16.45
CA GLY A 34 0.84 6.57 -15.96
C GLY A 34 1.35 5.64 -17.06
N ARG A 35 2.30 4.78 -16.70
CA ARG A 35 2.89 3.77 -17.58
C ARG A 35 2.07 2.49 -17.52
N ASN A 36 2.18 1.70 -18.58
CA ASN A 36 1.54 0.40 -18.63
C ASN A 36 2.29 -0.61 -17.76
N VAL A 37 1.53 -1.46 -17.09
CA VAL A 37 2.01 -2.68 -16.46
C VAL A 37 1.57 -3.86 -17.31
N VAL A 38 2.47 -4.81 -17.51
CA VAL A 38 2.22 -6.03 -18.27
C VAL A 38 2.07 -7.18 -17.28
N ILE A 39 0.96 -7.90 -17.39
CA ILE A 39 0.57 -8.98 -16.50
C ILE A 39 0.49 -10.26 -17.33
N GLU A 40 1.26 -11.26 -16.95
CA GLU A 40 1.25 -12.57 -17.59
C GLU A 40 -0.09 -13.28 -17.34
N LYS A 41 -0.56 -14.02 -18.35
CA LYS A 41 -1.70 -14.93 -18.22
C LYS A 41 -1.23 -16.35 -18.48
N LYS A 42 -1.82 -17.31 -17.76
CA LYS A 42 -1.53 -18.75 -17.94
C LYS A 42 -1.80 -19.25 -19.36
N PHE A 43 -2.72 -18.59 -20.08
CA PHE A 43 -3.05 -18.90 -21.47
C PHE A 43 -3.35 -17.61 -22.24
N GLY A 44 -2.96 -17.57 -23.52
CA GLY A 44 -3.23 -16.44 -24.42
C GLY A 44 -2.23 -15.29 -24.29
N SER A 45 -2.64 -14.09 -24.70
CA SER A 45 -1.80 -12.89 -24.66
C SER A 45 -1.79 -12.23 -23.28
N PRO A 46 -0.70 -11.54 -22.90
CA PRO A 46 -0.60 -10.83 -21.63
C PRO A 46 -1.60 -9.67 -21.56
N THR A 47 -1.99 -9.29 -20.35
CA THR A 47 -2.82 -8.10 -20.12
C THR A 47 -1.94 -6.88 -19.92
N ILE A 48 -2.20 -5.84 -20.69
CA ILE A 48 -1.55 -4.54 -20.57
C ILE A 48 -2.56 -3.60 -19.93
N THR A 49 -2.23 -3.05 -18.76
CA THR A 49 -3.17 -2.20 -18.00
C THR A 49 -2.48 -0.99 -17.37
N LYS A 50 -3.27 0.05 -17.12
CA LYS A 50 -2.93 1.19 -16.25
C LYS A 50 -3.81 1.24 -15.00
N ASP A 51 -4.67 0.24 -14.79
CA ASP A 51 -5.50 0.18 -13.60
C ASP A 51 -4.70 -0.38 -12.42
N GLY A 52 -4.49 0.45 -11.39
CA GLY A 52 -3.77 0.08 -10.18
C GLY A 52 -4.45 -1.03 -9.38
N VAL A 53 -5.79 -1.15 -9.44
CA VAL A 53 -6.53 -2.23 -8.76
C VAL A 53 -6.23 -3.57 -9.39
N THR A 54 -6.30 -3.64 -10.72
CA THR A 54 -5.94 -4.84 -11.47
C THR A 54 -4.50 -5.24 -11.20
N VAL A 55 -3.55 -4.30 -11.19
CA VAL A 55 -2.15 -4.61 -10.85
C VAL A 55 -2.02 -5.13 -9.43
N ALA A 56 -2.62 -4.48 -8.43
CA ALA A 56 -2.53 -4.89 -7.03
C ALA A 56 -3.11 -6.29 -6.76
N LYS A 57 -4.15 -6.70 -7.50
CA LYS A 57 -4.79 -8.02 -7.35
C LYS A 57 -3.91 -9.18 -7.80
N GLU A 58 -3.02 -8.93 -8.77
CA GLU A 58 -2.15 -9.95 -9.37
C GLU A 58 -0.82 -10.11 -8.61
N ILE A 59 -0.60 -9.32 -7.56
CA ILE A 59 0.63 -9.37 -6.77
C ILE A 59 0.49 -10.37 -5.63
N GLU A 60 1.22 -11.46 -5.76
CA GLU A 60 1.43 -12.49 -4.74
C GLU A 60 2.92 -12.79 -4.67
N LEU A 61 3.50 -12.65 -3.48
CA LEU A 61 4.95 -12.84 -3.27
C LEU A 61 5.23 -14.25 -2.75
N GLU A 62 6.34 -14.84 -3.18
CA GLU A 62 6.76 -16.18 -2.74
C GLU A 62 7.09 -16.23 -1.24
N ASP A 63 7.80 -15.21 -0.74
CA ASP A 63 8.07 -15.10 0.69
C ASP A 63 6.80 -14.72 1.45
N ARG A 64 6.42 -15.54 2.43
CA ARG A 64 5.16 -15.37 3.17
C ARG A 64 5.12 -14.09 4.01
N LEU A 65 6.25 -13.64 4.55
CA LEU A 65 6.30 -12.44 5.39
C LEU A 65 6.20 -11.18 4.53
N GLU A 66 6.89 -11.16 3.40
CA GLU A 66 6.73 -10.10 2.40
C GLU A 66 5.32 -10.11 1.83
N ASN A 67 4.79 -11.27 1.46
CA ASN A 67 3.44 -11.39 0.94
C ASN A 67 2.41 -10.83 1.92
N THR A 68 2.57 -11.10 3.23
CA THR A 68 1.71 -10.50 4.26
C THR A 68 1.71 -8.96 4.18
N GLY A 69 2.87 -8.35 3.97
CA GLY A 69 3.00 -6.91 3.74
C GLY A 69 2.28 -6.41 2.49
N ALA A 70 2.47 -7.11 1.37
CA ALA A 70 1.76 -6.81 0.13
C ALA A 70 0.24 -6.93 0.30
N GLN A 71 -0.24 -8.01 0.91
CA GLN A 71 -1.67 -8.26 1.11
C GLN A 71 -2.35 -7.18 1.97
N MET A 72 -1.66 -6.64 2.99
CA MET A 72 -2.19 -5.53 3.79
C MET A 72 -2.42 -4.26 2.96
N VAL A 73 -1.53 -3.95 2.01
CA VAL A 73 -1.68 -2.77 1.14
C VAL A 73 -2.69 -3.02 0.02
N ARG A 74 -2.78 -4.26 -0.48
CA ARG A 74 -3.85 -4.66 -1.39
C ARG A 74 -5.23 -4.42 -0.78
N GLU A 75 -5.40 -4.70 0.52
CA GLU A 75 -6.65 -4.43 1.24
C GLU A 75 -6.98 -2.92 1.28
N VAL A 76 -5.97 -2.06 1.46
CA VAL A 76 -6.14 -0.60 1.39
C VAL A 76 -6.67 -0.19 0.01
N ALA A 77 -6.05 -0.68 -1.06
CA ALA A 77 -6.48 -0.39 -2.43
C ALA A 77 -7.91 -0.88 -2.71
N SER A 78 -8.24 -2.11 -2.28
CA SER A 78 -9.57 -2.70 -2.48
C SER A 78 -10.66 -1.90 -1.77
N LYS A 79 -10.48 -1.59 -0.48
CA LYS A 79 -11.49 -0.83 0.28
C LYS A 79 -11.72 0.56 -0.27
N THR A 80 -10.67 1.23 -0.75
CA THR A 80 -10.83 2.53 -1.42
C THR A 80 -11.66 2.40 -2.69
N SER A 81 -11.44 1.35 -3.48
CA SER A 81 -12.26 1.06 -4.66
C SER A 81 -13.73 0.84 -4.31
N ASP A 82 -14.01 0.11 -3.23
CA ASP A 82 -15.38 -0.23 -2.83
C ASP A 82 -16.17 1.01 -2.35
N VAL A 83 -15.48 1.96 -1.72
CA VAL A 83 -16.11 3.19 -1.17
C VAL A 83 -16.22 4.30 -2.21
N ALA A 84 -15.18 4.51 -3.01
CA ALA A 84 -15.08 5.68 -3.89
C ALA A 84 -15.09 5.34 -5.39
N GLY A 85 -14.85 4.09 -5.78
CA GLY A 85 -14.73 3.68 -7.18
C GLY A 85 -13.44 4.11 -7.89
N ASP A 86 -12.61 4.93 -7.25
CA ASP A 86 -11.34 5.47 -7.76
C ASP A 86 -10.38 5.78 -6.58
N GLY A 87 -9.12 6.14 -6.88
CA GLY A 87 -8.14 6.60 -5.90
C GLY A 87 -7.29 5.49 -5.28
N THR A 88 -7.39 4.27 -5.80
CA THR A 88 -6.69 3.08 -5.26
C THR A 88 -5.16 3.19 -5.37
N THR A 89 -4.66 3.70 -6.49
CA THR A 89 -3.23 4.00 -6.67
C THR A 89 -2.77 5.08 -5.69
N THR A 90 -3.57 6.13 -5.48
CA THR A 90 -3.28 7.18 -4.50
C THR A 90 -3.22 6.63 -3.08
N ALA A 91 -4.21 5.81 -2.69
CA ALA A 91 -4.25 5.17 -1.38
C ALA A 91 -3.03 4.27 -1.14
N THR A 92 -2.61 3.53 -2.17
CA THR A 92 -1.42 2.66 -2.13
C THR A 92 -0.14 3.46 -1.92
N VAL A 93 0.03 4.57 -2.65
CA VAL A 93 1.20 5.45 -2.52
C VAL A 93 1.26 6.11 -1.14
N LEU A 94 0.13 6.59 -0.62
CA LEU A 94 0.05 7.15 0.73
C LEU A 94 0.37 6.11 1.79
N ALA A 95 -0.17 4.89 1.67
CA ALA A 95 0.10 3.80 2.59
C ALA A 95 1.60 3.44 2.61
N GLN A 96 2.24 3.35 1.44
CA GLN A 96 3.68 3.10 1.34
C GLN A 96 4.49 4.20 2.06
N ALA A 97 4.18 5.47 1.80
CA ALA A 97 4.91 6.60 2.37
C ALA A 97 4.79 6.63 3.91
N ILE A 98 3.57 6.53 4.43
CA ILE A 98 3.30 6.55 5.87
C ILE A 98 3.98 5.36 6.56
N PHE A 99 3.87 4.17 5.98
CA PHE A 99 4.44 2.96 6.58
C PHE A 99 5.97 2.99 6.59
N ARG A 100 6.61 3.42 5.49
CA ARG A 100 8.06 3.54 5.38
C ARG A 100 8.64 4.49 6.44
N GLU A 101 8.10 5.70 6.54
CA GLU A 101 8.57 6.67 7.53
C GLU A 101 8.23 6.24 8.97
N GLY A 102 7.11 5.54 9.14
CA GLY A 102 6.74 4.99 10.44
C GLY A 102 7.70 3.91 10.92
N VAL A 103 8.09 2.96 10.07
CA VAL A 103 9.08 1.93 10.40
C VAL A 103 10.42 2.55 10.78
N LYS A 104 10.87 3.57 10.03
CA LYS A 104 12.11 4.30 10.33
C LYS A 104 12.06 5.01 11.70
N THR A 105 10.94 5.65 12.00
CA THR A 105 10.72 6.37 13.27
C THR A 105 10.68 5.40 14.46
N VAL A 106 10.03 4.24 14.29
CA VAL A 106 10.01 3.19 15.31
C VAL A 106 11.40 2.56 15.50
N ALA A 107 12.17 2.36 14.43
CA ALA A 107 13.55 1.88 14.52
C ALA A 107 14.44 2.86 15.29
N ALA A 108 14.16 4.18 15.23
CA ALA A 108 14.83 5.20 16.03
C ALA A 108 14.41 5.23 17.52
N GLY A 109 13.56 4.29 17.97
CA GLY A 109 13.14 4.15 19.37
C GLY A 109 11.84 4.89 19.73
N ALA A 110 11.16 5.50 18.77
CA ALA A 110 9.87 6.15 19.03
C ALA A 110 8.77 5.13 19.36
N SER A 111 7.83 5.52 20.23
CA SER A 111 6.67 4.69 20.56
C SER A 111 5.73 4.54 19.35
N PRO A 112 5.46 3.32 18.85
CA PRO A 112 4.53 3.09 17.75
C PRO A 112 3.12 3.59 18.04
N MET A 113 2.69 3.51 19.31
CA MET A 113 1.37 3.97 19.75
C MET A 113 1.26 5.50 19.74
N ALA A 114 2.32 6.20 20.15
CA ALA A 114 2.34 7.65 20.07
C ALA A 114 2.34 8.12 18.61
N LEU A 115 3.14 7.46 17.75
CA LEU A 115 3.19 7.74 16.33
C LEU A 115 1.83 7.56 15.66
N LYS A 116 1.16 6.42 15.90
CA LYS A 116 -0.18 6.15 15.37
C LYS A 116 -1.16 7.25 15.77
N ARG A 117 -1.22 7.63 17.06
CA ARG A 117 -2.10 8.71 17.52
C ARG A 117 -1.81 10.04 16.83
N GLY A 118 -0.55 10.34 16.55
CA GLY A 118 -0.16 11.53 15.80
C GLY A 118 -0.67 11.51 14.36
N ILE A 119 -0.50 10.36 13.68
CA ILE A 119 -1.00 10.15 12.31
C ILE A 119 -2.52 10.30 12.27
N ASP A 120 -3.25 9.63 13.18
CA ASP A 120 -4.71 9.69 13.23
C ASP A 120 -5.21 11.14 13.37
N LYS A 121 -4.63 11.91 14.31
CA LYS A 121 -4.97 13.33 14.49
C LYS A 121 -4.68 14.19 13.26
N ALA A 122 -3.57 13.93 12.57
CA ALA A 122 -3.22 14.64 11.35
C ALA A 122 -4.21 14.33 10.22
N VAL A 123 -4.59 13.05 10.07
CA VAL A 123 -5.57 12.60 9.07
C VAL A 123 -6.93 13.25 9.33
N GLU A 124 -7.42 13.28 10.57
CA GLU A 124 -8.67 13.96 10.92
C GLU A 124 -8.68 15.43 10.50
N LYS A 125 -7.59 16.16 10.77
CA LYS A 125 -7.45 17.57 10.38
C LYS A 125 -7.41 17.76 8.87
N VAL A 126 -6.68 16.90 8.16
CA VAL A 126 -6.59 16.95 6.70
C VAL A 126 -7.94 16.66 6.05
N VAL A 127 -8.68 15.65 6.54
CA VAL A 127 -10.01 15.32 6.02
C VAL A 127 -10.98 16.48 6.21
N ALA A 128 -10.99 17.11 7.39
CA ALA A 128 -11.83 18.28 7.65
C ALA A 128 -11.49 19.45 6.71
N GLU A 129 -10.21 19.67 6.44
CA GLU A 129 -9.77 20.72 5.53
C GLU A 129 -10.13 20.42 4.07
N ILE A 130 -10.01 19.17 3.61
CA ILE A 130 -10.45 18.76 2.26
C ILE A 130 -11.95 19.02 2.08
N GLN A 131 -12.77 18.69 3.08
CA GLN A 131 -14.21 18.98 3.04
C GLN A 131 -14.48 20.48 2.92
N ARG A 132 -13.72 21.31 3.65
CA ARG A 132 -13.85 22.78 3.60
C ARG A 132 -13.48 23.37 2.23
N LEU A 133 -12.50 22.76 1.55
CA LEU A 133 -12.06 23.19 0.23
C LEU A 133 -12.92 22.65 -0.91
N SER A 134 -13.79 21.67 -0.63
CA SER A 134 -14.67 21.05 -1.61
C SER A 134 -15.64 22.07 -2.21
N LYS A 135 -15.87 21.97 -3.52
CA LYS A 135 -16.84 22.78 -4.25
C LYS A 135 -17.99 21.88 -4.72
N PRO A 136 -19.25 22.29 -4.54
CA PRO A 136 -20.42 21.58 -5.07
C PRO A 136 -20.39 21.41 -6.59
#